data_AF-Q2KAD1-F1
#
_entry.id   AF-Q2KAD1-F1
#
_cell.length_a   1.000
_cell.length_b   1.000
_cell.length_c   1.000
_cell.angle_alpha   90.00
_cell.angle_beta   90.00
_cell.angle_gamma   90.00
#
_symmetry.space_group_name_H-M   'P 1'
#
loop_
_entity.id
_entity.type
_entity.pdbx_description
1 polymer ?
#
loop_
_entity_poly.entity_id
_entity_poly.type
_entity_poly.pdbx_seq_one_letter_code
_entity_poly.pdbx_strand_id
1 'polypeptide(L)'
;MSFIVVSPLSRIAEMAVRHKARDMISLIAKEQSFHRPGVIAPDRHLTLSMNDIAFKGTGGLVAPDETHVQAIIEFAGSWRQETPLLIHCWMGVSRSPAAALIAALSIAPDQDEEGLARRLRAASPFATPNALLIEIGDTLLGRGGRLAAAVKAIGRGADADGNAPFLLAVRDDACG
;
A
#
# COMPACT_ATOMS: atom_id res chain seq x y z
N MET A 1 10.75 12.71 -9.07
CA MET A 1 10.29 11.31 -9.14
C MET A 1 9.28 11.07 -8.04
N SER A 2 8.10 10.57 -8.39
CA SER A 2 7.03 10.27 -7.43
C SER A 2 7.27 8.86 -6.86
N PHE A 3 7.31 8.73 -5.54
CA PHE A 3 7.45 7.44 -4.86
C PHE A 3 6.42 7.33 -3.73
N ILE A 4 6.11 6.08 -3.37
CA ILE A 4 5.25 5.73 -2.25
C ILE A 4 6.16 5.34 -1.09
N VAL A 5 5.94 5.94 0.08
CA VAL A 5 6.58 5.53 1.33
C VAL A 5 5.70 4.49 1.97
N VAL A 6 6.20 3.28 2.19
CA VAL A 6 5.49 2.23 2.93
C VAL A 6 6.08 2.12 4.33
N SER A 7 5.23 2.16 5.35
CA SER A 7 5.70 2.27 6.74
C SER A 7 4.92 1.37 7.71
N PRO A 8 5.55 0.88 8.79
CA PRO A 8 4.84 0.42 9.97
C PRO A 8 4.26 1.60 10.75
N LEU A 9 3.22 1.33 11.55
CA LEU A 9 2.53 2.34 12.37
C LEU A 9 3.50 3.10 13.28
N SER A 10 4.49 2.41 13.85
CA SER A 10 5.50 2.98 14.75
C SER A 10 6.39 4.05 14.12
N ARG A 11 6.45 4.14 12.78
CA ARG A 11 7.36 5.02 12.03
C ARG A 11 6.66 6.09 11.22
N ILE A 12 5.33 6.19 11.25
CA ILE A 12 4.57 7.09 10.36
C ILE A 12 4.95 8.57 10.52
N ALA A 13 5.23 9.02 11.75
CA ALA A 13 5.58 10.41 12.01
C ALA A 13 6.98 10.75 11.46
N GLU A 14 7.95 9.86 11.72
CA GLU A 14 9.30 9.97 11.17
C GLU A 14 9.26 9.98 9.64
N MET A 15 8.56 9.03 9.04
CA MET A 15 8.50 8.87 7.59
C MET A 15 7.78 10.03 6.90
N ALA A 16 6.68 10.53 7.47
CA ALA A 16 5.97 11.68 6.93
C ALA A 16 6.86 12.94 6.93
N VAL A 17 7.58 13.21 8.02
CA VAL A 17 8.46 14.38 8.11
C VAL A 17 9.69 14.22 7.21
N ARG A 18 10.37 13.07 7.30
CA ARG A 18 11.61 12.78 6.55
C ARG A 18 11.43 12.90 5.04
N HIS A 19 10.32 12.39 4.52
CA HIS A 19 10.01 12.40 3.09
C HIS A 19 9.10 13.55 2.66
N LYS A 20 8.74 14.44 3.60
CA LYS A 20 7.82 15.57 3.37
C LYS A 20 6.49 15.13 2.77
N ALA A 21 6.01 13.93 3.14
CA ALA A 21 4.73 13.41 2.65
C ALA A 21 3.60 14.34 3.12
N ARG A 22 2.64 14.60 2.22
CA ARG A 22 1.43 15.39 2.50
C ARG A 22 0.15 14.59 2.36
N ASP A 23 0.24 13.42 1.74
CA ASP A 23 -0.84 12.49 1.48
C ASP A 23 -0.61 11.19 2.26
N MET A 24 -1.65 10.65 2.87
CA MET A 24 -1.54 9.42 3.65
C MET A 24 -2.72 8.47 3.46
N ILE A 25 -2.44 7.17 3.35
CA ILE A 25 -3.42 6.09 3.45
C ILE A 25 -3.09 5.23 4.67
N SER A 26 -4.07 5.00 5.54
CA SER A 26 -3.95 4.18 6.73
C SER A 26 -4.83 2.95 6.63
N LEU A 27 -4.24 1.75 6.71
CA LEU A 27 -4.94 0.47 6.74
C LEU A 27 -4.79 -0.18 8.12
N ILE A 28 -5.76 0.05 9.01
CA ILE A 28 -5.69 -0.33 10.43
C ILE A 28 -6.97 -1.04 10.88
N ALA A 29 -6.89 -1.85 11.94
CA ALA A 29 -8.11 -2.41 12.54
C ALA A 29 -8.88 -1.32 13.29
N LYS A 30 -10.20 -1.48 13.46
CA LYS A 30 -11.09 -0.47 14.05
C LYS A 30 -10.70 -0.09 15.48
N GLU A 31 -10.10 -1.02 16.21
CA GLU A 31 -9.70 -0.86 17.61
C GLU A 31 -8.36 -0.12 17.75
N GLN A 32 -7.64 0.08 16.65
CA GLN A 32 -6.32 0.70 16.66
C GLN A 32 -6.45 2.21 16.54
N SER A 33 -6.00 2.93 17.57
CA SER A 33 -5.91 4.38 17.54
C SER A 33 -4.46 4.82 17.28
N PHE A 34 -4.31 5.93 16.59
CA PHE A 34 -3.01 6.56 16.37
C PHE A 34 -3.16 8.06 16.12
N HIS A 35 -2.08 8.80 16.30
CA HIS A 35 -2.04 10.21 15.99
C HIS A 35 -1.55 10.43 14.56
N ARG A 36 -2.41 11.02 13.73
CA ARG A 36 -2.06 11.49 12.39
C ARG A 36 -0.89 12.48 12.48
N PRO A 37 0.19 12.31 11.69
CA PRO A 37 1.29 13.28 11.69
C PRO A 37 0.78 14.68 11.32
N GLY A 38 1.14 15.70 12.09
CA GLY A 38 0.64 17.08 11.88
C GLY A 38 1.03 17.71 10.54
N VAL A 39 1.99 17.10 9.82
CA VAL A 39 2.42 17.49 8.48
C VAL A 39 1.48 17.03 7.36
N ILE A 40 0.60 16.07 7.64
CA ILE A 40 -0.49 15.64 6.75
C ILE A 40 -1.68 16.55 7.05
N ALA A 41 -2.54 16.85 6.08
CA ALA A 41 -3.80 17.57 6.31
C ALA A 41 -4.97 16.57 6.49
N PRO A 42 -6.03 16.87 7.27
CA PRO A 42 -7.13 15.91 7.49
C PRO A 42 -7.81 15.44 6.19
N ASP A 43 -7.95 16.35 5.23
CA ASP A 43 -8.53 16.13 3.90
C ASP A 43 -7.56 15.43 2.93
N ARG A 44 -6.29 15.27 3.31
CA ARG A 44 -5.26 14.51 2.58
C ARG A 44 -4.90 13.20 3.30
N HIS A 45 -5.85 12.66 4.06
CA HIS A 45 -5.69 11.41 4.80
C HIS A 45 -6.90 10.49 4.60
N LEU A 46 -6.69 9.37 3.93
CA LEU A 46 -7.65 8.28 3.84
C LEU A 46 -7.40 7.27 4.97
N THR A 47 -8.43 6.96 5.76
CA THR A 47 -8.37 5.89 6.78
C THR A 47 -9.33 4.77 6.40
N LEU A 48 -8.81 3.56 6.30
CA LEU A 48 -9.54 2.34 5.96
C LEU A 48 -9.48 1.36 7.13
N SER A 49 -10.64 1.02 7.67
CA SER A 49 -10.77 0.12 8.81
C SER A 49 -10.90 -1.33 8.37
N MET A 50 -9.81 -2.10 8.42
CA MET A 50 -9.78 -3.52 8.06
C MET A 50 -8.73 -4.31 8.85
N ASN A 51 -9.01 -5.58 9.08
CA ASN A 51 -8.09 -6.56 9.64
C ASN A 51 -7.22 -7.17 8.53
N ASP A 52 -6.05 -7.70 8.91
CA ASP A 52 -5.11 -8.33 7.98
C ASP A 52 -5.48 -9.79 7.71
N ILE A 53 -6.62 -10.00 7.05
CA ILE A 53 -7.13 -11.34 6.74
C ILE A 53 -7.31 -11.49 5.24
N ALA A 54 -7.01 -12.69 4.75
CA ALA A 54 -7.15 -13.06 3.34
C ALA A 54 -8.50 -13.73 3.04
N PHE A 55 -9.33 -13.95 4.06
CA PHE A 55 -10.66 -14.54 3.94
C PHE A 55 -11.66 -13.76 4.81
N LYS A 56 -12.92 -13.71 4.39
CA LYS A 56 -14.00 -13.17 5.22
C LYS A 56 -14.18 -14.08 6.44
N GLY A 57 -13.87 -13.56 7.63
CA GLY A 57 -14.03 -14.31 8.88
C GLY A 57 -15.50 -14.46 9.28
N THR A 58 -15.80 -15.48 10.08
CA THR A 58 -17.13 -15.72 10.68
C THR A 58 -17.34 -14.99 12.03
N GLY A 59 -16.46 -14.03 12.36
CA GLY A 59 -16.52 -13.22 13.60
C GLY A 59 -16.51 -11.71 13.33
N GLY A 60 -16.42 -10.89 14.38
CA GLY A 60 -16.41 -9.42 14.30
C GLY A 60 -15.18 -8.77 13.64
N LEU A 61 -14.40 -9.53 12.87
CA LEU A 61 -13.26 -9.03 12.11
C LEU A 61 -13.72 -8.50 10.75
N VAL A 62 -13.19 -7.35 10.33
CA VAL A 62 -13.50 -6.73 9.05
C VAL A 62 -12.47 -7.15 8.01
N ALA A 63 -12.87 -7.92 7.00
CA ALA A 63 -12.00 -8.25 5.89
C ALA A 63 -11.89 -7.07 4.91
N PRO A 64 -10.78 -6.95 4.16
CA PRO A 64 -10.74 -6.13 2.97
C PRO A 64 -11.89 -6.47 2.00
N ASP A 65 -12.43 -5.44 1.34
CA ASP A 65 -13.49 -5.59 0.34
C ASP A 65 -13.32 -4.55 -0.79
N GLU A 66 -14.23 -4.61 -1.77
CA GLU A 66 -14.25 -3.72 -2.93
C GLU A 66 -14.31 -2.24 -2.56
N THR A 67 -15.05 -1.87 -1.50
CA THR A 67 -15.18 -0.46 -1.09
C THR A 67 -13.86 0.11 -0.61
N HIS A 68 -13.06 -0.69 0.10
CA HIS A 68 -11.73 -0.30 0.53
C HIS A 68 -10.78 -0.08 -0.65
N VAL A 69 -10.80 -1.00 -1.62
CA VAL A 69 -9.91 -0.92 -2.79
C VAL A 69 -10.32 0.23 -3.72
N GLN A 70 -11.62 0.43 -3.92
CA GLN A 70 -12.15 1.57 -4.67
C GLN A 70 -11.67 2.89 -4.06
N ALA A 71 -11.74 3.03 -2.72
CA ALA A 71 -11.25 4.22 -2.04
C ALA A 71 -9.73 4.43 -2.21
N ILE A 72 -8.93 3.35 -2.24
CA ILE A 72 -7.49 3.43 -2.54
C ILE A 72 -7.27 3.98 -3.96
N ILE A 73 -7.98 3.44 -4.95
CA ILE A 73 -7.87 3.84 -6.36
C ILE A 73 -8.25 5.31 -6.53
N GLU A 74 -9.39 5.72 -5.96
CA GLU A 74 -9.87 7.11 -6.01
C GLU A 74 -8.90 8.08 -5.34
N PHE A 75 -8.41 7.73 -4.14
CA PHE A 75 -7.46 8.56 -3.43
C PHE A 75 -6.14 8.69 -4.19
N ALA A 76 -5.63 7.58 -4.75
CA ALA A 76 -4.44 7.58 -5.59
C ALA A 76 -4.63 8.44 -6.85
N GLY A 77 -5.80 8.41 -7.48
CA GLY A 77 -6.14 9.28 -8.61
C GLY A 77 -6.15 10.78 -8.25
N SER A 78 -6.47 11.11 -7.00
CA SER A 78 -6.44 12.49 -6.47
C SER A 78 -5.07 12.94 -5.93
N TRP A 79 -4.08 12.04 -5.93
CA TRP A 79 -2.74 12.32 -5.44
C TRP A 79 -1.99 13.21 -6.43
N ARG A 80 -1.56 14.39 -5.96
CA ARG A 80 -0.89 15.40 -6.78
C ARG A 80 0.53 15.04 -7.21
N GLN A 81 1.14 14.03 -6.58
CA GLN A 81 2.50 13.56 -6.89
C GLN A 81 3.63 14.59 -6.71
N GLU A 82 3.34 15.80 -6.20
CA GLU A 82 4.34 16.81 -5.81
C GLU A 82 5.17 16.38 -4.59
N THR A 83 4.55 15.60 -3.70
CA THR A 83 5.19 14.99 -2.54
C THR A 83 4.86 13.51 -2.47
N PRO A 84 5.69 12.67 -1.82
CA PRO A 84 5.43 11.24 -1.67
C PRO A 84 4.10 10.94 -0.99
N LEU A 85 3.47 9.84 -1.39
CA LEU A 85 2.31 9.25 -0.72
C LEU A 85 2.79 8.31 0.39
N LEU A 86 2.36 8.52 1.63
CA LEU A 86 2.64 7.61 2.74
C LEU A 86 1.52 6.59 2.88
N ILE A 87 1.84 5.29 2.80
CA ILE A 87 0.88 4.22 3.04
C ILE A 87 1.36 3.35 4.20
N HIS A 88 0.54 3.18 5.21
CA HIS A 88 0.93 2.41 6.38
C HIS A 88 -0.14 1.41 6.83
N CYS A 89 0.33 0.38 7.53
CA CYS A 89 -0.51 -0.50 8.32
C CYS A 89 0.18 -0.72 9.68
N TRP A 90 -0.07 -1.82 10.36
CA TRP A 90 0.64 -2.11 11.62
C TRP A 90 2.13 -2.36 11.40
N MET A 91 2.52 -3.38 10.62
CA MET A 91 3.92 -3.79 10.43
C MET A 91 4.57 -3.25 9.14
N GLY A 92 3.80 -2.70 8.20
CA GLY A 92 4.33 -2.35 6.89
C GLY A 92 4.57 -3.54 5.94
N VAL A 93 3.99 -4.71 6.24
CA VAL A 93 4.34 -6.00 5.57
C VAL A 93 3.26 -6.53 4.61
N SER A 94 1.98 -6.41 4.95
CA SER A 94 0.89 -7.07 4.20
C SER A 94 -0.10 -6.11 3.56
N ARG A 95 -0.96 -5.45 4.37
CA ARG A 95 -1.95 -4.48 3.87
C ARG A 95 -1.34 -3.30 3.12
N SER A 96 -0.32 -2.64 3.68
CA SER A 96 0.24 -1.43 3.06
C SER A 96 1.07 -1.71 1.80
N PRO A 97 1.86 -2.81 1.68
CA PRO A 97 2.43 -3.20 0.40
C PRO A 97 1.37 -3.50 -0.66
N ALA A 98 0.27 -4.19 -0.31
CA ALA A 98 -0.82 -4.43 -1.26
C ALA A 98 -1.45 -3.11 -1.75
N ALA A 99 -1.77 -2.21 -0.82
CA ALA A 99 -2.30 -0.88 -1.15
C ALA A 99 -1.32 -0.06 -2.00
N ALA A 100 -0.01 -0.17 -1.78
CA ALA A 100 1.01 0.50 -2.58
C ALA A 100 1.05 0.00 -4.03
N LEU A 101 0.91 -1.31 -4.25
CA LEU A 101 0.81 -1.89 -5.60
C LEU A 101 -0.43 -1.37 -6.34
N ILE A 102 -1.58 -1.39 -5.66
CA ILE A 102 -2.87 -0.92 -6.21
C ILE A 102 -2.78 0.57 -6.54
N ALA A 103 -2.29 1.40 -5.63
CA ALA A 103 -2.13 2.83 -5.83
C ALA A 103 -1.18 3.14 -7.00
N ALA A 104 -0.04 2.44 -7.10
CA ALA A 104 0.91 2.62 -8.20
C ALA A 104 0.27 2.28 -9.56
N LEU A 105 -0.44 1.16 -9.67
CA LEU A 105 -1.14 0.75 -10.90
C LEU A 105 -2.31 1.67 -11.26
N SER A 106 -2.91 2.34 -10.27
CA SER A 106 -3.99 3.31 -10.51
C SER A 106 -3.49 4.56 -11.23
N ILE A 107 -2.27 5.03 -10.92
CA ILE A 107 -1.71 6.28 -11.48
C ILE A 107 -0.74 6.07 -12.64
N ALA A 108 -0.24 4.85 -12.81
CA ALA A 108 0.60 4.45 -13.93
C ALA A 108 0.06 3.14 -14.50
N PRO A 109 -1.08 3.19 -15.23
CA PRO A 109 -1.80 1.99 -15.62
C PRO A 109 -1.08 1.15 -16.67
N ASP A 110 -0.20 1.74 -17.47
CA ASP A 110 0.54 1.08 -18.54
C ASP A 110 1.76 0.27 -18.04
N GLN A 111 2.07 0.33 -16.74
CA GLN A 111 3.21 -0.40 -16.19
C GLN A 111 2.91 -1.90 -16.05
N ASP A 112 3.96 -2.71 -16.22
CA ASP A 112 3.90 -4.16 -16.06
C ASP A 112 3.77 -4.56 -14.58
N GLU A 113 2.86 -5.50 -14.31
CA GLU A 113 2.59 -5.98 -12.95
C GLU A 113 3.76 -6.78 -12.36
N GLU A 114 4.48 -7.57 -13.19
CA GLU A 114 5.64 -8.32 -12.69
C GLU A 114 6.82 -7.41 -12.35
N GLY A 115 7.08 -6.40 -13.19
CA GLY A 115 8.08 -5.37 -12.94
C GLY A 115 7.80 -4.65 -11.63
N LEU A 116 6.54 -4.26 -11.40
CA LEU A 116 6.14 -3.62 -10.15
C LEU A 116 6.28 -4.55 -8.93
N ALA A 117 5.90 -5.83 -9.04
CA ALA A 117 6.08 -6.80 -7.97
C ALA A 117 7.57 -7.04 -7.65
N ARG A 118 8.44 -7.11 -8.67
CA ARG A 118 9.90 -7.20 -8.50
C ARG A 118 10.46 -5.96 -7.82
N ARG A 119 10.03 -4.75 -8.22
CA ARG A 119 10.41 -3.49 -7.54
C ARG A 119 10.01 -3.53 -6.06
N LEU A 120 8.81 -4.01 -5.75
CA LEU A 120 8.36 -4.15 -4.37
C LEU A 120 9.29 -5.08 -3.57
N ARG A 121 9.61 -6.27 -4.11
CA ARG A 121 10.52 -7.21 -3.45
C ARG A 121 11.93 -6.64 -3.27
N ALA A 122 12.44 -5.90 -4.25
CA ALA A 122 13.74 -5.23 -4.16
C ALA A 122 13.75 -4.13 -3.10
N ALA A 123 12.65 -3.37 -2.99
CA ALA A 123 12.50 -2.33 -1.98
C ALA A 123 12.30 -2.89 -0.56
N SER A 124 11.68 -4.07 -0.44
CA SER A 124 11.47 -4.73 0.85
C SER A 124 11.52 -6.26 0.73
N PRO A 125 12.54 -6.91 1.32
CA PRO A 125 12.60 -8.38 1.39
C PRO A 125 11.48 -8.96 2.27
N PHE A 126 10.85 -8.14 3.11
CA PHE A 126 9.81 -8.54 4.07
C PHE A 126 8.40 -8.50 3.47
N ALA A 127 8.18 -7.71 2.42
CA ALA A 127 6.85 -7.49 1.87
C ALA A 127 6.16 -8.81 1.51
N THR A 128 4.95 -8.99 2.01
CA THR A 128 4.07 -10.13 1.74
C THR A 128 2.66 -9.58 1.55
N PRO A 129 2.34 -9.02 0.37
CA PRO A 129 1.08 -8.31 0.14
C PRO A 129 -0.16 -9.15 0.50
N ASN A 130 -1.16 -8.50 1.11
CA ASN A 130 -2.43 -9.15 1.44
C ASN A 130 -3.12 -9.67 0.16
N ALA A 131 -3.29 -10.98 0.05
CA ALA A 131 -3.82 -11.62 -1.16
C ALA A 131 -5.22 -11.13 -1.53
N LEU A 132 -6.11 -10.89 -0.56
CA LEU A 132 -7.47 -10.45 -0.83
C LEU A 132 -7.53 -9.03 -1.39
N LEU A 133 -6.74 -8.10 -0.83
CA LEU A 133 -6.58 -6.75 -1.43
C LEU A 133 -6.06 -6.85 -2.87
N ILE A 134 -5.11 -7.75 -3.12
CA ILE A 134 -4.53 -7.95 -4.45
C ILE A 134 -5.54 -8.51 -5.44
N GLU A 135 -6.34 -9.51 -5.07
CA GLU A 135 -7.37 -10.09 -5.94
C GLU A 135 -8.45 -9.07 -6.31
N ILE A 136 -8.91 -8.28 -5.32
CA ILE A 136 -9.89 -7.22 -5.54
C ILE A 136 -9.29 -6.10 -6.40
N GLY A 137 -8.05 -5.69 -6.10
CA GLY A 137 -7.33 -4.67 -6.87
C GLY A 137 -7.09 -5.08 -8.31
N ASP A 138 -6.71 -6.33 -8.55
CA ASP A 138 -6.57 -6.89 -9.89
C ASP A 138 -7.88 -6.77 -10.68
N THR A 139 -8.99 -7.16 -10.06
CA THR A 139 -10.33 -7.10 -10.66
C THR A 139 -10.75 -5.67 -10.97
N LEU A 140 -10.70 -4.76 -9.98
CA LEU A 140 -11.16 -3.37 -10.14
C LEU A 140 -10.29 -2.56 -11.11
N LEU A 141 -9.00 -2.89 -11.23
CA LEU A 141 -8.09 -2.26 -12.19
C LEU A 141 -8.07 -2.95 -13.56
N GLY A 142 -8.87 -4.01 -13.77
CA GLY A 142 -8.96 -4.72 -15.05
C GLY A 142 -7.67 -5.46 -15.45
N ARG A 143 -6.93 -6.01 -14.47
CA ARG A 143 -5.63 -6.66 -14.71
C ARG A 143 -5.71 -8.12 -15.15
N GLY A 144 -6.89 -8.73 -15.11
CA GLY A 144 -7.14 -10.06 -15.67
C GLY A 144 -6.30 -11.16 -15.02
N GLY A 145 -6.05 -11.05 -13.72
CA GLY A 145 -5.26 -11.97 -12.90
C GLY A 145 -3.75 -11.71 -12.91
N ARG A 146 -3.24 -10.76 -13.70
CA ARG A 146 -1.79 -10.52 -13.83
C ARG A 146 -1.15 -9.96 -12.57
N LEU A 147 -1.84 -9.09 -11.83
CA LEU A 147 -1.34 -8.55 -10.57
C LEU A 147 -1.29 -9.65 -9.51
N ALA A 148 -2.35 -10.46 -9.40
CA ALA A 148 -2.38 -11.60 -8.49
C ALA A 148 -1.28 -12.62 -8.81
N ALA A 149 -1.07 -12.91 -10.10
CA ALA A 149 0.01 -13.81 -10.56
C ALA A 149 1.40 -13.25 -10.22
N ALA A 150 1.64 -11.95 -10.45
CA ALA A 150 2.91 -11.29 -10.15
C ALA A 150 3.24 -11.32 -8.65
N VAL A 151 2.26 -11.02 -7.79
CA VAL A 151 2.43 -11.10 -6.33
C VAL A 151 2.70 -12.54 -5.88
N LYS A 152 2.00 -13.52 -6.48
CA LYS A 152 2.25 -14.93 -6.20
C LYS A 152 3.68 -15.35 -6.60
N ALA A 153 4.18 -14.85 -7.72
CA ALA A 153 5.51 -15.17 -8.23
C ALA A 153 6.65 -14.66 -7.31
N ILE A 154 6.49 -13.48 -6.69
CA ILE A 154 7.48 -12.97 -5.72
C ILE A 154 7.42 -13.65 -4.34
N GLY A 155 6.41 -14.49 -4.11
CA GLY A 155 6.27 -15.35 -2.94
C GLY A 155 6.12 -14.61 -1.60
N ARG A 156 6.17 -15.40 -0.52
CA ARG A 156 6.23 -14.88 0.86
C ARG A 156 7.58 -14.20 1.10
N GLY A 157 7.56 -13.02 1.73
CA GLY A 157 8.77 -12.33 2.16
C GLY A 157 9.47 -12.99 3.35
N ALA A 158 10.64 -12.48 3.70
CA ALA A 158 11.37 -12.85 4.91
C ALA A 158 10.58 -12.44 6.17
N ASP A 159 10.93 -13.05 7.32
CA ASP A 159 10.34 -12.68 8.60
C ASP A 159 10.73 -11.24 8.98
N ALA A 160 9.76 -10.50 9.50
CA ALA A 160 9.88 -9.07 9.77
C ALA A 160 9.61 -8.77 11.25
N ASP A 161 10.36 -7.82 11.81
CA ASP A 161 10.15 -7.29 13.16
C ASP A 161 9.17 -6.10 13.20
N GLY A 162 8.69 -5.65 12.04
CA GLY A 162 7.78 -4.52 11.91
C GLY A 162 8.45 -3.15 12.02
N ASN A 163 9.77 -3.05 11.80
CA ASN A 163 10.53 -1.81 11.96
C ASN A 163 11.23 -1.34 10.66
N ALA A 164 10.85 -1.88 9.51
CA ALA A 164 11.49 -1.64 8.22
C ALA A 164 10.58 -0.88 7.23
N PRO A 165 10.49 0.46 7.30
CA PRO A 165 9.87 1.25 6.24
C PRO A 165 10.70 1.18 4.95
N PHE A 166 10.06 1.36 3.80
CA PHE A 166 10.74 1.35 2.50
C PHE A 166 10.08 2.31 1.51
N LEU A 167 10.78 2.56 0.41
CA LEU A 167 10.33 3.42 -0.69
C LEU A 167 10.02 2.56 -1.91
N LEU A 168 8.83 2.72 -2.47
CA LEU A 168 8.44 2.09 -3.73
C LEU A 168 8.38 3.16 -4.82
N ALA A 169 9.24 3.04 -5.83
CA ALA A 169 9.15 3.87 -7.03
C ALA A 169 7.86 3.53 -7.80
N VAL A 170 7.09 4.56 -8.19
CA VAL A 170 5.82 4.38 -8.90
C VAL A 170 6.04 3.86 -10.33
N ARG A 171 7.14 4.28 -10.96
CA ARG A 171 7.55 3.86 -12.31
C ARG A 171 8.98 3.35 -12.24
N ASP A 172 9.37 2.47 -13.17
CA ASP A 172 10.79 2.19 -13.38
C ASP A 172 11.46 3.46 -13.90
N ASP A 173 12.55 3.88 -13.27
CA ASP A 173 13.43 4.94 -13.78
C ASP A 173 14.30 4.42 -14.95
N ALA A 174 13.83 3.43 -15.71
CA ALA A 174 14.48 2.94 -16.92
C ALA A 174 14.28 3.93 -18.08
N CYS A 175 14.73 5.17 -17.87
CA CYS A 175 15.13 6.09 -18.91
C CYS A 175 16.15 7.06 -18.29
N GLY A 176 17.42 6.66 -18.38
CA GLY A 176 18.61 7.42 -18.05
C GLY A 176 19.82 6.75 -18.70
#